data_AF-A0A8H9UPB6-F1
#
_entry.id   AF-A0A8H9UPB6-F1
#
_cell.length_a   1.000
_cell.length_b   1.000
_cell.length_c   1.000
_cell.angle_alpha   90.00
_cell.angle_beta   90.00
_cell.angle_gamma   90.00
#
_symmetry.space_group_name_H-M   'P 1'
#
loop_
_entity.id
_entity.type
_entity.pdbx_description
1 polymer ?
#
loop_
_entity_poly.entity_id
_entity_poly.type
_entity_poly.pdbx_seq_one_letter_code
_entity_poly.pdbx_strand_id
1 'polypeptide(L)' 'MSRFIQGNCVHIVSGFPDNAVDFILTDPPYLVGFRDRQGRTIAGDKTDEWLQPASHEMYRVLKKDALMVSF' A
#
# COMPACT_ATOMS: atom_id res chain seq x y z
N MET A 1 7.40 -8.64 -18.44
CA MET A 1 7.33 -9.77 -17.49
C MET A 1 6.69 -9.27 -16.21
N SER A 2 5.68 -9.96 -15.68
CA SER A 2 5.00 -9.59 -14.43
C SER A 2 5.59 -10.33 -13.23
N ARG A 3 5.48 -9.75 -12.03
CA ARG A 3 5.89 -10.36 -10.76
C ARG A 3 4.76 -10.21 -9.74
N PHE A 4 4.55 -11.25 -8.94
CA PHE A 4 3.69 -11.21 -7.76
C PHE A 4 4.56 -11.37 -6.52
N ILE A 5 4.39 -10.50 -5.54
CA ILE A 5 5.22 -10.45 -4.33
C ILE A 5 4.29 -10.50 -3.12
N GLN A 6 4.49 -11.49 -2.24
CA GLN A 6 3.75 -11.62 -0.99
C GLN A 6 4.56 -11.00 0.14
N GLY A 7 3.97 -10.02 0.85
CA GLY A 7 4.60 -9.40 2.00
C GLY A 7 3.89 -8.14 2.48
N ASN A 8 4.41 -7.53 3.54
CA ASN A 8 3.98 -6.20 3.99
C ASN A 8 4.42 -5.16 2.96
N CYS A 9 3.49 -4.37 2.43
CA CYS A 9 3.77 -3.40 1.36
C CYS A 9 4.85 -2.37 1.77
N VAL A 10 4.87 -1.90 3.01
CA VAL A 10 5.87 -0.94 3.50
C VAL A 10 7.27 -1.53 3.37
N HIS A 11 7.47 -2.79 3.75
CA HIS A 11 8.77 -3.46 3.67
C HIS A 11 9.16 -3.86 2.25
N ILE A 12 8.19 -4.21 1.40
CA ILE A 12 8.47 -4.59 0.02
C ILE A 12 8.83 -3.36 -0.82
N VAL A 13 8.04 -2.29 -0.71
CA VAL A 13 8.23 -1.06 -1.49
C VAL A 13 9.50 -0.34 -1.04
N SER A 14 9.92 -0.44 0.22
CA SER A 14 11.21 0.12 0.68
C SER A 14 12.44 -0.50 0.02
N GLY A 15 12.33 -1.71 -0.54
CA GLY A 15 13.37 -2.34 -1.33
C GLY A 15 13.45 -1.87 -2.78
N PHE A 16 12.49 -1.07 -3.26
CA PHE A 16 12.48 -0.57 -4.63
C PHE A 16 13.32 0.71 -4.75
N PRO A 17 13.98 0.96 -5.89
CA PRO A 17 14.69 2.21 -6.13
C PRO A 17 13.74 3.42 -6.13
N ASP A 18 14.29 4.60 -5.84
CA ASP A 18 13.59 5.87 -6.02
C ASP A 18 13.18 6.06 -7.48
N ASN A 19 12.03 6.71 -7.73
CA ASN A 19 11.56 7.04 -9.08
C ASN A 19 11.52 5.82 -10.05
N ALA A 20 11.13 4.65 -9.56
CA ALA A 20 11.09 3.41 -10.33
C ALA A 20 9.69 3.06 -10.87
N VAL A 21 8.63 3.65 -10.33
CA VAL A 21 7.24 3.30 -10.61
C VAL A 21 6.53 4.41 -11.38
N ASP A 22 5.91 4.06 -12.51
CA ASP A 22 5.20 5.00 -13.39
C ASP A 22 3.75 5.27 -12.95
N PHE A 23 3.15 4.34 -12.20
CA PHE A 23 1.76 4.44 -11.74
C PHE A 23 1.51 3.52 -10.55
N ILE A 24 0.80 4.02 -9.54
CA ILE A 24 0.34 3.21 -8.40
C ILE A 24 -1.19 3.19 -8.39
N LEU A 25 -1.74 1.99 -8.35
CA LEU A 25 -3.15 1.74 -8.09
C LEU A 25 -3.26 0.97 -6.78
N THR A 26 -3.98 1.51 -5.81
CA THR A 26 -4.15 0.86 -4.51
C THR A 26 -5.59 0.94 -4.02
N ASP A 27 -5.94 -0.06 -3.21
CA ASP A 27 -7.20 -0.15 -2.47
C ASP A 27 -6.85 -0.60 -1.04
N PRO A 28 -6.41 0.34 -0.18
CA PRO A 28 -5.90 0.00 1.14
C PRO A 28 -7.03 -0.33 2.12
N PRO A 29 -6.74 -0.96 3.28
CA PRO A 29 -7.72 -1.06 4.37
C PRO A 29 -8.23 0.32 4.79
N TYR A 30 -9.54 0.46 4.98
CA TYR A 30 -10.21 1.75 5.23
C TYR A 30 -10.29 2.15 6.70
N LEU A 31 -9.64 1.41 7.59
CA LEU A 31 -9.57 1.71 9.02
C LEU A 31 -10.95 1.67 9.70
N VAL A 32 -11.89 0.91 9.13
CA VAL A 32 -13.27 0.79 9.62
C VAL A 32 -13.45 -0.36 10.61
N GLY A 33 -12.40 -1.11 10.90
CA GLY A 33 -12.44 -2.27 11.77
C GLY A 33 -13.36 -3.36 11.23
N PHE A 34 -13.35 -3.59 9.91
CA PHE A 34 -14.22 -4.52 9.21
C PHE A 34 -14.25 -5.87 9.92
N ARG A 35 -15.47 -6.34 10.17
CA ARG A 35 -15.74 -7.65 10.71
C ARG A 35 -16.99 -8.21 10.06
N ASP A 36 -16.86 -9.37 9.42
CA ASP A 36 -18.01 -10.03 8.83
C ASP A 36 -18.80 -10.86 9.85
N ARG A 37 -19.90 -11.49 9.40
CA ARG A 37 -20.76 -12.33 10.23
C ARG A 37 -20.08 -13.60 10.76
N GLN A 38 -19.00 -14.05 10.12
CA GLN A 38 -18.19 -15.18 10.58
C GLN A 38 -17.04 -14.73 11.51
N GLY A 39 -16.89 -13.43 11.73
CA GLY A 39 -15.85 -12.86 12.59
C GLY A 39 -14.50 -12.65 11.91
N ARG A 40 -14.40 -12.77 10.58
CA ARG A 40 -13.16 -12.46 9.85
C ARG A 40 -12.91 -10.95 9.86
N THR A 41 -11.64 -10.58 9.94
CA THR A 41 -11.18 -9.18 9.97
C THR A 41 -10.14 -8.91 8.90
N ILE A 42 -9.98 -7.64 8.51
CA ILE A 42 -8.93 -7.21 7.58
C ILE A 42 -7.68 -6.81 8.38
N ALA A 43 -6.51 -7.25 7.92
CA ALA A 43 -5.23 -6.87 8.53
C ALA A 43 -4.94 -5.39 8.28
N GLY A 44 -4.47 -4.66 9.30
CA GLY A 44 -4.21 -3.23 9.21
C GLY A 44 -5.48 -2.35 9.22
N ASP A 45 -6.67 -2.91 9.42
CA ASP A 45 -7.93 -2.16 9.28
C ASP A 45 -8.45 -1.53 10.57
N LYS A 46 -7.66 -1.53 11.64
CA LYS A 46 -8.06 -0.94 12.94
C LYS A 46 -7.25 0.27 13.33
N THR A 47 -5.99 0.30 12.91
CA THR A 47 -5.02 1.27 13.36
C THR A 47 -4.23 1.73 12.14
N ASP A 48 -3.87 3.00 12.14
CA ASP A 48 -3.39 3.73 10.97
C ASP A 48 -1.86 3.82 10.89
N GLU A 49 -1.12 3.09 11.74
CA GLU A 49 0.34 3.23 11.84
C GLU A 49 1.08 2.83 10.56
N TRP A 50 0.45 2.05 9.67
CA TRP A 50 1.00 1.68 8.37
C TRP A 50 0.77 2.75 7.30
N LEU A 51 -0.22 3.63 7.44
CA LEU A 51 -0.70 4.50 6.37
C LEU A 51 0.35 5.54 5.96
N GLN A 52 0.94 6.23 6.94
CA GLN A 52 1.97 7.23 6.67
C GLN A 52 3.27 6.61 6.11
N PRO A 53 3.83 5.53 6.70
CA PRO A 53 4.99 4.85 6.12
C PRO A 53 4.74 4.32 4.69
N ALA A 54 3.58 3.72 4.43
CA ALA A 54 3.24 3.25 3.08
C ALA A 54 3.18 4.42 2.09
N SER A 55 2.54 5.53 2.47
CA SER A 55 2.41 6.72 1.61
C SER A 55 3.76 7.36 1.29
N HIS A 56 4.68 7.42 2.26
CA HIS A 56 6.04 7.89 2.02
C HIS A 56 6.80 7.01 1.02
N GLU A 57 6.74 5.69 1.18
CA GLU A 57 7.41 4.77 0.27
C GLU A 57 6.79 4.81 -1.13
N MET A 58 5.46 4.88 -1.24
CA MET A 58 4.76 5.05 -2.52
C MET A 58 5.19 6.36 -3.22
N TYR A 59 5.28 7.47 -2.50
CA TYR A 59 5.77 8.73 -3.05
C TYR A 59 7.24 8.65 -3.49
N ARG A 60 8.12 8.04 -2.68
CA ARG A 60 9.55 7.90 -3.00
C ARG A 60 9.79 7.11 -4.29
N VAL A 61 9.03 6.03 -4.49
CA VAL A 61 9.21 5.16 -5.66
C VAL A 61 8.52 5.70 -6.91
N LEU A 62 7.56 6.61 -6.79
CA LEU A 62 6.91 7.25 -7.94
C LEU A 62 7.91 8.13 -8.70
N LYS A 63 7.85 8.07 -10.02
CA LYS A 63 8.57 9.01 -10.89
C LYS A 63 7.98 10.41 -10.77
N LYS A 64 8.78 11.42 -11.09
CA LYS A 64 8.26 12.77 -11.36
C LYS A 64 7.19 12.72 -12.44
N ASP A 65 6.16 13.55 -12.29
CA ASP A 65 5.02 13.66 -13.20
C ASP A 65 4.19 12.37 -13.37
N ALA A 66 4.33 11.42 -12.43
CA ALA A 66 3.47 10.25 -12.30
C ALA A 66 2.33 10.49 -11.29
N LEU A 67 1.38 9.55 -11.23
CA LEU A 67 0.25 9.65 -10.31
C LEU A 67 0.00 8.35 -9.55
N MET A 68 -0.67 8.49 -8.41
CA MET A 68 -1.22 7.41 -7.60
C MET A 68 -2.73 7.60 -7.50
N VAL A 69 -3.48 6.51 -7.64
CA VAL A 69 -4.91 6.46 -7.33
C VAL A 69 -5.10 5.52 -6.15
N SER A 70 -5.71 6.04 -5.09
CA SER A 70 -6.23 5.24 -3.99
C SER A 70 -7.75 5.26 -4.04
N PHE A 71 -8.34 4.10 -3.83
CA PHE A 71 -9.75 3.97 -3.49
C PHE A 71 -9.94 4.00 -1.98
#